data_AF-A0A914WKT4-F1
#
_entry.id   AF-A0A914WKT4-F1
#
_cell.length_a   1.000
_cell.length_b   1.000
_cell.length_c   1.000
_cell.angle_alpha   90.00
_cell.angle_beta   90.00
_cell.angle_gamma   90.00
#
_symmetry.space_group_name_H-M   'P 1'
#
loop_
_entity.id
_entity.type
_entity.pdbx_description
1 polymer ?
#
loop_
_entity_poly.entity_id
_entity_poly.type
_entity_poly.pdbx_seq_one_letter_code
_entity_poly.pdbx_strand_id
1 'polypeptide(L)'
;MSRSVIYFVLLSTVLLQTVLCLKLQSTAVNARNPSQPLISRFRRSADAELADAEAMVDNAGNQKQCVIEVQVVKEIKGKCIRLRGGASACQSADYLDPFAASCSEDA
;
A
#
# COMPACT_ATOMS: atom_id res chain seq x y z
N MET A 1 -42.64 29.48 10.08
CA MET A 1 -41.79 28.26 10.03
C MET A 1 -41.47 27.84 11.46
N SER A 2 -41.91 26.66 11.88
CA SER A 2 -41.66 26.14 13.23
C SER A 2 -40.17 25.86 13.41
N ARG A 3 -39.62 26.19 14.58
CA ARG A 3 -38.19 25.97 14.93
C ARG A 3 -37.74 24.54 14.61
N SER A 4 -38.64 23.56 14.77
CA SER A 4 -38.42 22.16 14.42
C SER A 4 -38.07 21.92 12.94
N VAL A 5 -38.64 22.69 12.00
CA VAL A 5 -38.34 22.58 10.56
C VAL A 5 -36.93 23.10 10.28
N ILE A 6 -36.53 24.18 10.96
CA ILE A 6 -35.19 24.75 10.80
C ILE A 6 -34.12 23.78 11.33
N TYR A 7 -34.35 23.16 12.49
CA TYR A 7 -33.45 22.13 13.01
C TYR A 7 -33.34 20.92 12.08
N PHE A 8 -34.45 20.48 11.49
CA PHE A 8 -34.43 19.34 10.57
C PHE A 8 -33.61 19.64 9.30
N VAL A 9 -33.78 20.83 8.74
CA VAL A 9 -32.98 21.28 7.58
C VAL A 9 -31.50 21.36 7.94
N LEU A 10 -31.14 21.99 9.06
CA LEU A 10 -29.74 22.10 9.49
C LEU A 10 -29.09 20.73 9.74
N LEU A 11 -29.80 19.83 10.44
CA LEU A 11 -29.32 18.48 10.73
C LEU A 11 -29.09 17.69 9.44
N SER A 12 -30.02 17.80 8.48
CA SER A 12 -29.91 17.13 7.18
C SER A 12 -28.71 17.63 6.36
N THR A 13 -28.42 18.93 6.38
CA THR A 13 -27.27 19.50 5.68
C THR A 13 -25.93 19.09 6.30
N VAL A 14 -25.86 19.01 7.64
CA VAL A 14 -24.64 18.57 8.35
C VAL A 14 -24.38 17.09 8.08
N LEU A 15 -25.42 16.25 8.11
CA LEU A 15 -25.33 14.83 7.76
C LEU A 15 -24.86 14.63 6.31
N LEU A 16 -25.32 15.44 5.37
CA LEU A 16 -24.89 15.35 3.99
C LEU A 16 -23.41 15.72 3.83
N GLN A 17 -22.96 16.76 4.54
CA GLN A 17 -21.57 17.23 4.52
C GLN A 17 -20.60 16.20 5.12
N THR A 18 -20.98 15.53 6.22
CA THR A 18 -20.13 14.51 6.87
C THR A 18 -19.96 13.27 6.00
N VAL A 19 -21.03 12.81 5.32
CA VAL A 19 -20.96 11.68 4.38
C VAL A 19 -20.06 12.02 3.18
N LEU A 20 -20.15 13.26 2.67
CA LEU A 20 -19.29 13.72 1.57
C LEU A 20 -17.81 13.75 1.98
N CYS A 21 -17.50 14.22 3.20
CA CYS A 21 -16.13 14.21 3.75
C CYS A 21 -15.56 12.80 3.91
N LEU A 22 -16.36 11.82 4.36
CA LEU A 22 -15.93 10.42 4.46
C LEU A 22 -15.54 9.84 3.09
N LYS A 23 -16.28 10.21 2.03
CA LYS A 23 -15.99 9.77 0.66
C LYS A 23 -14.68 10.36 0.12
N LEU A 24 -14.35 11.62 0.45
CA LEU A 24 -13.06 12.22 0.07
C LEU A 24 -11.85 11.58 0.77
N GLN A 25 -11.96 11.23 2.04
CA GLN A 25 -10.84 10.58 2.76
C GLN A 25 -10.58 9.16 2.22
N SER A 26 -11.62 8.47 1.76
CA SER A 26 -11.49 7.15 1.15
C SER A 26 -10.70 7.18 -0.17
N THR A 27 -10.74 8.29 -0.92
CA THR A 27 -9.90 8.50 -2.12
C THR A 27 -8.49 9.04 -1.83
N ALA A 28 -8.22 9.56 -0.62
CA ALA A 28 -6.92 10.13 -0.25
C ALA A 28 -6.00 9.16 0.50
N VAL A 29 -6.54 8.06 1.07
CA VAL A 29 -5.73 7.05 1.77
C VAL A 29 -4.95 6.14 0.81
N ASN A 30 -5.28 6.13 -0.49
CA ASN A 30 -4.54 5.34 -1.48
C ASN A 30 -3.39 6.10 -2.19
N ALA A 31 -2.97 7.26 -1.68
CA ALA A 31 -1.90 8.07 -2.27
C ALA A 31 -0.76 8.46 -1.30
N ARG A 32 -0.56 7.71 -0.20
CA ARG A 32 0.66 7.77 0.60
C ARG A 32 1.26 6.39 0.75
N ASN A 33 2.03 5.99 -0.26
CA ASN A 33 3.13 5.08 -0.07
C ASN A 33 4.39 5.95 0.17
N PRO A 34 4.87 6.12 1.42
CA PRO A 34 6.14 6.77 1.71
C PRO A 34 7.28 5.78 1.48
N SER A 35 7.48 5.37 0.22
CA SER A 35 8.68 4.66 -0.21
C SER A 35 9.12 5.14 -1.60
N GLN A 36 9.30 6.45 -1.73
CA GLN A 36 10.21 6.99 -2.73
C GLN A 36 11.46 7.48 -2.00
N PRO A 37 12.52 6.65 -1.88
CA PRO A 37 13.84 7.24 -1.83
C PRO A 37 14.04 7.97 -3.16
N LEU A 38 14.22 9.29 -3.07
CA LEU A 38 14.75 10.11 -4.16
C LEU A 38 16.18 9.62 -4.47
N ILE A 39 16.30 8.54 -5.25
CA ILE A 39 17.53 8.24 -5.97
C ILE A 39 17.27 8.63 -7.41
N SER A 40 17.60 9.88 -7.68
CA SER A 40 17.69 10.41 -9.03
C SER A 40 18.72 9.61 -9.82
N ARG A 41 18.35 9.25 -11.06
CA ARG A 41 19.27 8.94 -12.17
C ARG A 41 20.38 7.92 -11.85
N PHE A 42 20.20 6.68 -12.28
CA PHE A 42 21.09 6.07 -13.27
C PHE A 42 20.47 4.75 -13.75
N ARG A 43 19.80 4.81 -14.90
CA ARG A 43 19.32 3.63 -15.61
C ARG A 43 20.42 3.22 -16.60
N ARG A 44 21.43 2.48 -16.14
CA ARG A 44 22.34 1.71 -17.01
C ARG A 44 22.75 0.41 -16.31
N SER A 45 22.31 -0.70 -16.91
CA SER A 45 22.89 -2.05 -16.85
C SER A 45 23.21 -2.63 -15.46
N ALA A 46 22.27 -3.40 -14.91
CA ALA A 46 22.31 -4.05 -13.60
C ALA A 46 23.22 -5.30 -13.51
N ASP A 47 24.02 -5.61 -14.53
CA ASP A 47 24.74 -6.89 -14.59
C ASP A 47 26.26 -6.78 -14.38
N ALA A 48 26.79 -5.57 -14.15
CA ALA A 48 28.23 -5.33 -14.01
C ALA A 48 28.69 -4.89 -12.60
N GLU A 49 27.80 -4.41 -11.72
CA GLU A 49 28.20 -3.79 -10.44
C GLU A 49 28.21 -4.72 -9.23
N LEU A 50 27.76 -5.98 -9.32
CA LEU A 50 27.80 -6.88 -8.17
C LEU A 50 29.24 -7.31 -7.83
N ALA A 51 30.14 -7.34 -8.82
CA ALA A 51 31.54 -7.73 -8.62
C ALA A 51 32.44 -6.60 -8.09
N ASP A 52 32.08 -5.32 -8.31
CA ASP A 52 32.88 -4.17 -7.87
C ASP A 52 32.50 -3.69 -6.46
N ALA A 53 31.28 -3.96 -5.99
CA ALA A 53 30.82 -3.59 -4.66
C ALA A 53 31.48 -4.40 -3.54
N GLU A 54 31.86 -5.66 -3.80
CA GLU A 54 32.51 -6.53 -2.81
C GLU A 54 34.01 -6.18 -2.64
N ALA A 55 34.66 -5.63 -3.68
CA ALA A 55 36.10 -5.33 -3.67
C ALA A 55 36.49 -4.06 -2.90
N MET A 56 35.52 -3.23 -2.46
CA MET A 56 35.78 -1.97 -1.75
C MET A 56 35.46 -2.01 -0.25
N VAL A 57 34.92 -3.12 0.28
CA VAL A 57 34.51 -3.21 1.69
C VAL A 57 35.70 -3.44 2.64
N ASP A 58 36.80 -4.00 2.16
CA ASP A 58 37.89 -4.48 3.03
C ASP A 58 39.01 -3.46 3.32
N ASN A 59 39.03 -2.27 2.70
CA ASN A 59 40.21 -1.39 2.76
C ASN A 59 39.98 0.02 3.33
N ALA A 60 39.05 0.16 4.28
CA ALA A 60 38.90 1.38 5.06
C ALA A 60 38.97 1.06 6.56
N GLY A 61 40.10 1.40 7.18
CA GLY A 61 40.39 1.29 8.62
C GLY A 61 39.53 2.19 9.52
N ASN A 62 38.24 2.30 9.22
CA ASN A 62 37.22 2.92 10.06
C ASN A 62 35.88 2.28 9.69
N GLN A 63 35.66 1.04 10.14
CA GLN A 63 34.46 0.26 9.88
C GLN A 63 33.27 0.86 10.62
N LYS A 64 32.68 1.92 10.04
CA LYS A 64 31.39 2.43 10.46
C LYS A 64 30.34 1.38 10.09
N GLN A 65 29.97 0.57 11.07
CA GLN A 65 28.85 -0.34 10.94
C GLN A 65 27.57 0.48 10.73
N CYS A 66 26.85 0.18 9.67
CA CYS A 66 25.49 0.71 9.45
C CYS A 66 24.49 -0.42 9.68
N VAL A 67 23.37 -0.09 10.32
CA VAL A 67 22.25 -1.01 10.49
C VAL A 67 21.23 -0.66 9.43
N ILE A 68 20.91 -1.63 8.58
CA ILE A 68 19.84 -1.51 7.59
C ILE A 68 18.62 -2.21 8.15
N GLU A 69 17.58 -1.44 8.46
CA GLU A 69 16.29 -1.97 8.87
C GLU A 69 15.46 -2.32 7.64
N VAL A 70 15.18 -3.61 7.46
CA VAL A 70 14.33 -4.14 6.38
C VAL A 70 13.01 -4.62 6.96
N GLN A 71 11.91 -4.22 6.32
CA GLN A 71 10.59 -4.75 6.66
C GLN A 71 10.45 -6.16 6.08
N VAL A 72 10.18 -7.12 6.94
CA VAL A 72 9.94 -8.51 6.54
C VAL A 72 8.53 -8.63 6.01
N VAL A 73 8.39 -8.77 4.69
CA VAL A 73 7.12 -9.15 4.06
C VAL A 73 6.97 -10.66 4.16
N LYS A 74 5.84 -11.12 4.72
CA LYS A 74 5.55 -12.56 4.87
C LYS A 74 4.52 -13.00 3.84
N GLU A 75 4.91 -13.90 2.97
CA GLU A 75 3.99 -14.57 2.05
C GLU A 75 3.25 -15.71 2.76
N ILE A 76 1.94 -15.79 2.53
CA ILE A 76 1.09 -16.84 3.10
C ILE A 76 0.39 -17.56 1.95
N LYS A 77 0.49 -18.89 1.93
CA LYS A 77 -0.21 -19.71 0.93
C LYS A 77 -1.71 -19.73 1.26
N GLY A 78 -2.51 -19.34 0.26
CA GLY A 78 -3.97 -19.39 0.33
C GLY A 78 -4.56 -20.16 -0.85
N LYS A 79 -5.89 -20.14 -0.94
CA LYS A 79 -6.67 -20.68 -2.06
C LYS A 79 -7.32 -19.53 -2.81
N CYS A 80 -7.32 -19.59 -4.13
CA CYS A 80 -8.11 -18.68 -4.94
C CYS A 80 -9.60 -19.02 -4.81
N ILE A 81 -10.41 -18.05 -4.40
CA ILE A 81 -11.86 -18.16 -4.25
C ILE A 81 -12.54 -17.07 -5.09
N ARG A 82 -13.80 -17.29 -5.50
CA ARG A 82 -14.62 -16.24 -6.13
C ARG A 82 -15.53 -15.58 -5.11
N LEU A 83 -15.39 -14.26 -4.98
CA LEU A 83 -16.23 -13.43 -4.14
C LEU A 83 -17.59 -13.16 -4.82
N ARG A 84 -18.57 -12.74 -4.02
CA ARG A 84 -19.86 -12.29 -4.57
C ARG A 84 -19.61 -11.06 -5.45
N GLY A 85 -19.93 -11.18 -6.74
CA GLY A 85 -19.59 -10.20 -7.77
C GLY A 85 -18.63 -10.73 -8.83
N GLY A 86 -18.14 -11.97 -8.70
CA GLY A 86 -17.33 -12.65 -9.72
C GLY A 86 -15.84 -12.37 -9.65
N ALA A 87 -15.39 -11.50 -8.74
CA ALA A 87 -13.97 -11.21 -8.52
C ALA A 87 -13.26 -12.39 -7.84
N SER A 88 -12.08 -12.73 -8.34
CA SER A 88 -11.18 -13.73 -7.74
C SER A 88 -10.36 -13.11 -6.60
N ALA A 89 -10.16 -13.85 -5.51
CA ALA A 89 -9.43 -13.41 -4.33
C ALA A 89 -8.63 -14.56 -3.73
N CYS A 90 -7.51 -14.29 -3.06
CA CYS A 90 -6.75 -15.28 -2.30
C CYS A 90 -7.22 -15.32 -0.84
N GLN A 91 -7.66 -16.48 -0.36
CA GLN A 91 -8.08 -16.69 1.03
C GLN A 91 -7.14 -17.67 1.74
N SER A 92 -6.64 -17.27 2.90
CA SER A 92 -5.96 -18.12 3.88
C SER A 92 -6.84 -18.30 5.12
N ALA A 93 -6.31 -18.96 6.16
CA ALA A 93 -7.04 -19.14 7.42
C ALA A 93 -7.40 -17.79 8.09
N ASP A 94 -6.46 -16.83 8.06
CA ASP A 94 -6.56 -15.59 8.82
C ASP A 94 -6.70 -14.34 7.93
N TYR A 95 -6.42 -14.46 6.63
CA TYR A 95 -6.34 -13.31 5.71
C TYR A 95 -7.08 -13.55 4.41
N LEU A 96 -7.69 -12.49 3.89
CA LEU A 96 -8.34 -12.44 2.58
C LEU A 96 -7.74 -11.28 1.76
N ASP A 97 -7.15 -11.61 0.61
CA ASP A 97 -6.60 -10.65 -0.34
C ASP A 97 -7.39 -10.66 -1.65
N PRO A 98 -8.25 -9.66 -1.90
CA PRO A 98 -9.04 -9.54 -3.12
C PRO A 98 -8.24 -9.05 -4.34
N PHE A 99 -6.96 -8.71 -4.19
CA PHE A 99 -6.10 -8.18 -5.26
C PHE A 99 -4.84 -9.02 -5.49
N ALA A 100 -4.82 -10.25 -4.97
CA ALA A 100 -3.71 -11.17 -5.16
C ALA A 100 -3.50 -11.44 -6.66
N ALA A 101 -2.35 -10.97 -7.18
CA ALA A 101 -1.99 -11.14 -8.59
C ALA A 101 -1.93 -12.60 -9.03
N SER A 102 -1.69 -13.53 -8.10
CA SER A 102 -1.71 -14.96 -8.37
C SER A 102 -3.10 -15.54 -8.66
N CYS A 103 -4.19 -14.82 -8.35
CA CYS A 103 -5.56 -15.29 -8.53
C CYS A 103 -6.31 -14.52 -9.63
N SER A 104 -5.68 -13.56 -10.32
CA SER A 104 -6.35 -12.71 -11.31
C SER A 104 -6.52 -13.35 -12.70
N GLU A 105 -5.93 -14.52 -12.96
CA GLU A 105 -5.85 -15.11 -14.31
C GLU A 105 -6.77 -16.33 -14.55
N ASP A 106 -7.51 -16.81 -13.55
CA ASP A 106 -8.47 -17.93 -13.69
C ASP A 106 -9.91 -17.44 -14.00
N ALA A 107 -10.06 -16.54 -14.98
CA ALA A 107 -11.35 -16.04 -15.44
C ALA A 107 -11.98 -16.96 -16.49
#